data_AF-A0A1D8G3W5-F1
#
_entry.id   AF-A0A1D8G3W5-F1
#
_cell.length_a   1.000
_cell.length_b   1.000
_cell.length_c   1.000
_cell.angle_alpha   90.00
_cell.angle_beta   90.00
_cell.angle_gamma   90.00
#
_symmetry.space_group_name_H-M   'P 1'
#
loop_
_entity.id
_entity.type
_entity.pdbx_description
1 polymer ?
#
loop_
_entity_poly.entity_id
_entity_poly.type
_entity_poly.pdbx_seq_one_letter_code
_entity_poly.pdbx_strand_id
1 'polypeptide(L)'
;MSDPAGRTGIAGSGAEDSLGQLVASATAEMSALVHDEIALAKAQLRQDVKRGAVSGMGFTAAGMVLLFSLPMLSFALAYGFRAWTGWHMSVCFLLSFAVNVVVAGLLGLIGAVFAKKAKRGKGAQKTAASVKQTAAVLQNVKPHPRPEGPTAGEKAAVVARSSA
;
A
#
# COMPACT_ATOMS: atom_id res chain seq x y z
N MET A 1 37.52 20.23 67.38
CA MET A 1 38.22 20.13 66.08
C MET A 1 37.62 18.91 65.38
N SER A 2 36.49 19.10 64.68
CA SER A 2 36.38 19.01 63.20
C SER A 2 36.49 17.54 62.75
N ASP A 3 35.43 16.87 62.30
CA ASP A 3 34.75 17.20 61.04
C ASP A 3 33.40 16.45 60.90
N PRO A 4 32.30 17.11 60.48
CA PRO A 4 31.06 16.48 60.05
C PRO A 4 30.88 16.60 58.53
N ALA A 5 31.54 15.77 57.72
CA ALA A 5 31.34 15.73 56.28
C ALA A 5 30.92 14.33 55.79
N GLY A 6 29.60 14.14 55.65
CA GLY A 6 29.03 12.97 54.98
C GLY A 6 27.65 13.19 54.37
N ARG A 7 27.18 14.45 54.28
CA ARG A 7 25.83 14.75 53.80
C ARG A 7 25.81 15.91 52.82
N THR A 8 26.42 15.74 51.66
CA THR A 8 26.21 16.63 50.51
C THR A 8 26.33 15.84 49.23
N GLY A 9 25.19 15.48 48.64
CA GLY A 9 25.19 14.82 47.35
C GLY A 9 23.82 14.36 46.87
N ILE A 10 22.75 15.16 47.00
CA ILE A 10 21.50 15.02 46.22
C ILE A 10 20.64 16.29 46.33
N ALA A 11 21.13 17.43 45.85
CA ALA A 11 20.27 18.61 45.68
C ALA A 11 20.81 19.42 44.50
N GLY A 12 20.26 19.17 43.31
CA GLY A 12 20.66 19.90 42.10
C GLY A 12 20.22 19.34 40.74
N SER A 13 19.58 18.17 40.67
CA SER A 13 19.13 17.55 39.40
C SER A 13 17.74 16.93 39.54
N GLY A 14 16.77 17.68 40.07
CA GLY A 14 15.43 17.14 40.36
C GLY A 14 14.32 17.71 39.46
N ALA A 15 14.39 19.02 39.17
CA ALA A 15 13.39 19.72 38.37
C ALA A 15 13.60 19.53 36.85
N GLU A 16 14.85 19.58 36.41
CA GLU A 16 15.28 19.34 35.01
C GLU A 16 15.01 17.87 34.61
N ASP A 17 15.31 16.92 35.51
CA ASP A 17 15.05 15.48 35.33
C ASP A 17 13.54 15.16 35.31
N SER A 18 12.72 15.85 36.12
CA SER A 18 11.27 15.64 36.17
C SER A 18 10.53 16.15 34.92
N LEU A 19 10.92 17.32 34.40
CA LEU A 19 10.37 17.82 33.13
C LEU A 19 10.82 16.97 31.94
N GLY A 20 12.09 16.53 31.94
CA GLY A 20 12.61 15.56 30.99
C GLY A 20 11.85 14.23 31.02
N GLN A 21 11.54 13.72 32.22
CA GLN A 21 10.75 12.49 32.41
C GLN A 21 9.30 12.64 31.92
N LEU A 22 8.65 13.78 32.19
CA LEU A 22 7.28 14.06 31.74
C LEU A 22 7.18 14.18 30.22
N VAL A 23 8.14 14.86 29.59
CA VAL A 23 8.21 14.97 28.13
C VAL A 23 8.57 13.62 27.51
N ALA A 24 9.48 12.85 28.12
CA ALA A 24 9.82 11.51 27.67
C ALA A 24 8.63 10.55 27.78
N SER A 25 7.85 10.59 28.87
CA SER A 25 6.67 9.75 29.04
C SER A 25 5.54 10.16 28.08
N ALA A 26 5.29 11.46 27.92
CA ALA A 26 4.29 11.95 26.95
C ALA A 26 4.66 11.59 25.49
N THR A 27 5.95 11.65 25.15
CA THR A 27 6.45 11.24 23.83
C THR A 27 6.34 9.72 23.65
N ALA A 28 6.58 8.94 24.70
CA ALA A 28 6.40 7.49 24.68
C ALA A 28 4.94 7.09 24.47
N GLU A 29 3.99 7.76 25.14
CA GLU A 29 2.55 7.53 24.95
C GLU A 29 2.07 7.93 23.55
N MET A 30 2.52 9.06 23.02
CA MET A 30 2.26 9.40 21.61
C MET A 30 2.84 8.34 20.66
N SER A 31 4.04 7.85 20.93
CA SER A 31 4.67 6.82 20.10
C SER A 31 3.90 5.49 20.15
N ALA A 32 3.30 5.14 21.30
CA ALA A 32 2.44 3.97 21.44
C ALA A 32 1.14 4.14 20.64
N LEU A 33 0.46 5.28 20.76
CA LEU A 33 -0.75 5.61 19.99
C LEU A 33 -0.52 5.55 18.48
N VAL A 34 0.57 6.13 17.99
CA VAL A 34 0.92 6.09 16.56
C VAL A 34 1.16 4.66 16.09
N HIS A 35 1.78 3.81 16.92
CA HIS A 35 2.01 2.41 16.56
C HIS A 35 0.69 1.63 16.42
N ASP A 36 -0.27 1.90 17.30
CA ASP A 36 -1.60 1.30 17.25
C ASP A 36 -2.40 1.76 16.03
N GLU A 37 -2.36 3.06 15.69
CA GLU A 37 -3.03 3.59 14.50
C GLU A 37 -2.44 2.99 13.21
N ILE A 38 -1.11 2.81 13.16
CA ILE A 38 -0.43 2.13 12.05
C ILE A 38 -0.81 0.65 12.00
N ALA A 39 -0.91 -0.03 13.15
CA ALA A 39 -1.31 -1.42 13.22
C ALA A 39 -2.74 -1.60 12.69
N LEU A 40 -3.64 -0.69 13.06
CA LEU A 40 -5.03 -0.68 12.60
C LEU A 40 -5.13 -0.37 11.11
N ALA A 41 -4.45 0.68 10.62
CA ALA A 41 -4.38 1.00 9.19
C ALA A 41 -3.80 -0.16 8.37
N LYS A 42 -2.80 -0.88 8.89
CA LYS A 42 -2.24 -2.08 8.26
C LYS A 42 -3.26 -3.23 8.23
N ALA A 43 -4.04 -3.41 9.30
CA ALA A 43 -5.11 -4.41 9.34
C ALA A 43 -6.20 -4.10 8.30
N GLN A 44 -6.62 -2.83 8.21
CA GLN A 44 -7.60 -2.37 7.23
C GLN A 44 -7.09 -2.55 5.80
N LEU A 45 -5.84 -2.15 5.51
CA LEU A 45 -5.22 -2.35 4.21
C LEU A 45 -5.16 -3.84 3.82
N ARG A 46 -4.80 -4.73 4.76
CA ARG A 46 -4.82 -6.18 4.52
C ARG A 46 -6.22 -6.68 4.22
N GLN A 47 -7.22 -6.16 4.92
CA GLN A 47 -8.62 -6.52 4.69
C GLN A 47 -9.10 -6.04 3.32
N ASP A 48 -8.74 -4.83 2.91
CA ASP A 48 -9.05 -4.27 1.59
C ASP A 48 -8.36 -5.04 0.47
N VAL A 49 -7.09 -5.41 0.64
CA VAL A 49 -6.36 -6.27 -0.31
C VAL A 49 -7.02 -7.64 -0.40
N LYS A 50 -7.40 -8.25 0.72
CA LYS A 50 -8.09 -9.55 0.72
C LYS A 50 -9.45 -9.46 0.03
N ARG A 51 -10.24 -8.43 0.33
CA ARG A 51 -11.54 -8.18 -0.32
C ARG A 51 -11.39 -7.94 -1.82
N GLY A 52 -10.40 -7.13 -2.22
CA GLY A 52 -10.07 -6.87 -3.61
C GLY A 52 -9.55 -8.10 -4.37
N ALA A 53 -8.77 -8.95 -3.70
CA ALA A 53 -8.27 -10.19 -4.29
C ALA A 53 -9.40 -11.21 -4.51
N VAL A 54 -10.28 -11.39 -3.53
CA VAL A 54 -11.44 -12.30 -3.64
C VAL A 54 -12.38 -11.83 -4.75
N SER A 55 -12.71 -10.53 -4.80
CA SER A 55 -13.57 -9.99 -5.85
C SER A 55 -12.89 -10.06 -7.22
N GLY A 56 -11.58 -9.79 -7.31
CA GLY A 56 -10.80 -9.89 -8.55
C GLY A 56 -10.76 -11.31 -9.12
N MET A 57 -10.58 -12.32 -8.28
CA MET A 57 -10.63 -13.73 -8.71
C MET A 57 -12.03 -14.12 -9.20
N GLY A 58 -13.07 -13.75 -8.45
CA GLY A 58 -14.45 -14.01 -8.84
C GLY A 58 -14.82 -13.34 -10.16
N PHE A 59 -14.41 -12.09 -10.37
CA PHE A 59 -14.66 -11.36 -11.62
C PHE A 59 -13.93 -11.98 -12.81
N THR A 60 -12.71 -12.47 -12.60
CA THR A 60 -11.92 -13.17 -13.62
C THR A 60 -12.55 -14.51 -13.99
N ALA A 61 -12.97 -15.30 -12.99
CA ALA A 61 -13.66 -16.57 -13.21
C ALA A 61 -15.00 -16.36 -13.94
N ALA A 62 -15.81 -15.38 -13.50
CA ALA A 62 -17.06 -15.02 -14.16
C ALA A 62 -16.83 -14.60 -15.62
N GLY A 63 -15.83 -13.75 -15.88
CA GLY A 63 -15.44 -13.36 -17.24
C GLY A 63 -15.04 -14.55 -18.12
N MET A 64 -14.29 -15.51 -17.57
CA MET A 64 -13.91 -16.73 -18.27
C MET A 64 -15.11 -17.60 -18.61
N VAL A 65 -16.02 -17.84 -17.65
CA VAL A 65 -17.25 -18.62 -17.88
C VAL A 65 -18.10 -17.96 -18.96
N LEU A 66 -18.25 -16.63 -18.92
CA LEU A 66 -19.01 -15.87 -19.91
C LEU A 66 -18.38 -15.99 -21.31
N LEU A 67 -17.05 -15.91 -21.41
CA LEU A 67 -16.30 -16.11 -22.65
C LEU A 67 -16.48 -17.52 -23.23
N PHE A 68 -16.39 -18.56 -22.38
CA PHE A 68 -16.62 -19.95 -22.79
C PHE A 68 -18.07 -20.24 -23.16
N SER A 69 -19.04 -19.47 -22.63
CA SER A 69 -20.46 -19.62 -22.93
C SER A 69 -20.88 -18.93 -24.25
N LEU A 70 -20.11 -17.96 -24.75
CA LEU A 70 -20.40 -17.22 -26.00
C LEU A 70 -20.76 -18.09 -27.22
N PRO A 71 -20.03 -19.18 -27.56
CA PRO A 71 -20.43 -20.02 -28.69
C PRO A 71 -21.82 -20.63 -28.46
N MET A 72 -22.11 -21.12 -27.25
CA MET A 72 -23.42 -21.70 -26.91
C MET A 72 -24.54 -20.64 -26.97
N LEU A 73 -24.28 -19.43 -26.45
CA LEU A 73 -25.20 -18.30 -26.55
C LEU A 73 -25.48 -17.90 -28.00
N SER A 74 -24.45 -17.96 -28.86
CA SER A 74 -24.58 -17.67 -30.29
C SER A 74 -25.47 -18.69 -31.00
N PHE A 75 -25.33 -19.99 -30.68
CA PHE A 75 -26.25 -21.02 -31.19
C PHE A 75 -27.69 -20.76 -30.70
N ALA A 76 -27.88 -20.47 -29.42
CA ALA A 76 -29.21 -20.20 -28.86
C ALA A 76 -29.90 -19.01 -29.55
N LEU A 77 -29.19 -17.90 -29.76
CA LEU A 77 -29.70 -16.74 -30.48
C LEU A 77 -29.98 -17.05 -31.96
N ALA A 78 -29.10 -17.81 -32.63
CA ALA A 78 -29.28 -18.14 -34.04
C ALA A 78 -30.55 -18.99 -34.26
N TYR A 79 -30.80 -19.98 -33.40
CA TYR A 79 -32.03 -20.75 -33.41
C TYR A 79 -33.25 -19.89 -33.06
N GLY A 80 -33.12 -18.96 -32.12
CA GLY A 80 -34.18 -18.00 -31.77
C GLY A 80 -34.57 -17.12 -32.96
N PHE A 81 -33.60 -16.53 -33.66
CA PHE A 81 -33.85 -15.72 -34.86
C PHE A 81 -34.42 -16.55 -36.01
N ARG A 82 -33.92 -17.78 -36.20
CA ARG A 82 -34.44 -18.68 -37.22
C ARG A 82 -35.91 -19.02 -36.96
N ALA A 83 -36.28 -19.28 -35.70
CA ALA A 83 -37.66 -19.60 -35.33
C ALA A 83 -38.62 -18.42 -35.58
N TRP A 84 -38.14 -17.19 -35.47
CA TRP A 84 -38.98 -15.99 -35.61
C TRP A 84 -39.09 -15.50 -37.06
N THR A 85 -38.00 -15.55 -37.82
CA THR A 85 -37.91 -14.91 -39.15
C THR A 85 -37.86 -15.91 -40.31
N GLY A 86 -37.57 -17.20 -40.05
CA GLY A 86 -37.41 -18.22 -41.11
C GLY A 86 -36.20 -18.02 -42.03
N TRP A 87 -35.34 -17.03 -41.74
CA TRP A 87 -34.19 -16.64 -42.55
C TRP A 87 -33.09 -17.69 -42.62
N HIS A 88 -32.28 -17.67 -43.69
CA HIS A 88 -31.15 -18.58 -43.88
C HIS A 88 -30.23 -18.63 -42.65
N MET A 89 -29.74 -19.83 -42.29
CA MET A 89 -28.99 -20.05 -41.05
C MET A 89 -27.74 -19.16 -40.93
N SER A 90 -27.06 -18.91 -42.04
CA SER A 90 -25.88 -18.04 -42.09
C SER A 90 -26.17 -16.62 -41.60
N VAL A 91 -27.33 -16.06 -41.99
CA VAL A 91 -27.72 -14.71 -41.59
C VAL A 91 -28.05 -14.66 -40.10
N CYS A 92 -28.68 -15.70 -39.57
CA CYS A 92 -29.01 -15.80 -38.15
C CYS A 92 -27.76 -15.88 -37.26
N PHE A 93 -26.73 -16.62 -37.68
CA PHE A 93 -25.43 -16.65 -36.99
C PHE A 93 -24.72 -15.29 -37.04
N LEU A 94 -24.72 -14.64 -38.20
CA LEU A 94 -24.07 -13.33 -38.36
C LEU A 94 -24.77 -12.26 -37.50
N LEU A 95 -26.10 -12.30 -37.42
CA LEU A 95 -26.87 -11.41 -36.55
C LEU A 95 -26.62 -11.71 -35.06
N SER A 96 -26.56 -12.98 -34.67
CA SER A 96 -26.25 -13.39 -33.29
C SER A 96 -24.86 -12.94 -32.88
N PHE A 97 -23.88 -13.05 -33.77
CA PHE A 97 -22.54 -12.51 -33.55
C PHE A 97 -22.56 -10.99 -33.38
N ALA A 98 -23.27 -10.28 -34.27
CA ALA A 98 -23.41 -8.82 -34.17
C ALA A 98 -24.04 -8.39 -32.83
N VAL A 99 -25.09 -9.08 -32.37
CA VAL A 99 -25.72 -8.83 -31.06
C VAL A 99 -24.72 -9.06 -29.92
N ASN A 100 -23.98 -10.16 -29.93
CA ASN A 100 -22.96 -10.43 -28.90
C ASN A 100 -21.86 -9.35 -28.89
N VAL A 101 -21.41 -8.88 -30.06
CA VAL A 101 -20.42 -7.79 -30.17
C VAL A 101 -20.96 -6.48 -29.61
N VAL A 102 -22.21 -6.13 -29.90
CA VAL A 102 -22.86 -4.93 -29.35
C VAL A 102 -22.95 -5.01 -27.83
N VAL A 103 -23.41 -6.15 -27.29
CA VAL A 103 -23.49 -6.39 -25.84
C VAL A 103 -22.11 -6.30 -25.20
N ALA A 104 -21.10 -6.95 -25.77
CA ALA A 104 -19.72 -6.88 -25.29
C ALA A 104 -19.17 -5.45 -25.33
N GLY A 105 -19.47 -4.68 -26.37
CA GLY A 105 -19.12 -3.27 -26.49
C GLY A 105 -19.76 -2.42 -25.40
N LEU A 106 -21.06 -2.62 -25.12
CA LEU A 106 -21.77 -1.94 -24.03
C LEU A 106 -21.17 -2.29 -22.66
N LEU A 107 -20.96 -3.57 -22.38
CA LEU A 107 -20.33 -4.02 -21.12
C LEU A 107 -18.91 -3.45 -20.97
N GLY A 108 -18.13 -3.43 -22.06
CA GLY A 108 -16.81 -2.82 -22.09
C GLY A 108 -16.83 -1.32 -21.83
N LEU A 109 -17.80 -0.59 -22.41
CA LEU A 109 -18.02 0.84 -22.16
C LEU A 109 -18.39 1.11 -20.71
N ILE A 110 -19.33 0.34 -20.13
CA ILE A 110 -19.70 0.44 -18.72
C ILE A 110 -18.48 0.19 -17.85
N GLY A 111 -17.76 -0.92 -18.08
CA GLY A 111 -16.53 -1.24 -17.37
C GLY A 111 -15.48 -0.13 -17.47
N ALA A 112 -15.31 0.46 -18.65
CA ALA A 112 -14.39 1.57 -18.87
C ALA A 112 -14.84 2.86 -18.14
N VAL A 113 -16.14 3.16 -18.08
CA VAL A 113 -16.68 4.32 -17.34
C VAL A 113 -16.48 4.12 -15.84
N PHE A 114 -16.76 2.93 -15.31
CA PHE A 114 -16.50 2.59 -13.90
C PHE A 114 -15.00 2.65 -13.57
N ALA A 115 -14.16 2.10 -14.44
CA ALA A 115 -12.70 2.19 -14.29
C ALA A 115 -12.20 3.64 -14.36
N LYS A 116 -12.75 4.47 -15.25
CA LYS A 116 -12.44 5.91 -15.31
C LYS A 116 -12.90 6.63 -14.05
N LYS A 117 -14.07 6.30 -13.49
CA LYS A 117 -14.57 6.86 -12.22
C LYS A 117 -13.67 6.46 -11.05
N ALA A 118 -13.25 5.21 -10.98
CA ALA A 118 -12.28 4.71 -10.01
C ALA A 118 -10.91 5.40 -10.15
N LYS A 119 -10.42 5.61 -11.38
CA LYS A 119 -9.16 6.33 -11.66
C LYS A 119 -9.24 7.83 -11.34
N ARG A 120 -10.40 8.46 -11.55
CA ARG A 120 -10.65 9.87 -11.19
C ARG A 120 -10.70 10.07 -9.66
N GLY A 121 -11.07 9.04 -8.91
CA GLY A 121 -10.76 8.91 -7.48
C GLY A 121 -9.25 8.73 -7.26
N LYS A 122 -8.47 9.79 -7.51
CA LYS A 122 -7.00 9.85 -7.50
C LYS A 122 -6.33 9.52 -6.14
N GLY A 123 -7.02 8.90 -5.18
CA GLY A 123 -6.44 8.49 -3.90
C GLY A 123 -5.50 7.29 -4.08
N ALA A 124 -6.04 6.12 -4.41
CA ALA A 124 -5.29 4.86 -4.41
C ALA A 124 -4.13 4.81 -5.43
N GLN A 125 -4.30 5.40 -6.62
CA GLN A 125 -3.30 5.35 -7.69
C GLN A 125 -2.14 6.34 -7.48
N LYS A 126 -2.41 7.52 -6.88
CA LYS A 126 -1.34 8.46 -6.48
C LYS A 126 -0.52 7.89 -5.34
N THR A 127 -1.14 7.23 -4.37
CA THR A 127 -0.43 6.59 -3.25
C THR A 127 0.46 5.44 -3.76
N ALA A 128 -0.04 4.59 -4.66
CA ALA A 128 0.78 3.53 -5.26
C ALA A 128 1.96 4.07 -6.09
N ALA A 129 1.75 5.14 -6.87
CA ALA A 129 2.81 5.78 -7.63
C ALA A 129 3.84 6.47 -6.73
N SER A 130 3.39 7.16 -5.68
CA SER A 130 4.26 7.83 -4.71
C SER A 130 5.10 6.83 -3.92
N VAL A 131 4.54 5.68 -3.52
CA VAL A 131 5.29 4.60 -2.86
C VAL A 131 6.33 3.98 -3.79
N LYS A 132 6.00 3.80 -5.08
CA LYS A 132 6.98 3.33 -6.08
C LYS A 132 8.10 4.35 -6.32
N GLN A 133 7.79 5.64 -6.36
CA GLN A 133 8.82 6.68 -6.46
C GLN A 133 9.69 6.74 -5.22
N THR A 134 9.12 6.67 -4.02
CA THR A 134 9.89 6.64 -2.77
C THR A 134 10.78 5.40 -2.69
N ALA A 135 10.29 4.23 -3.11
CA ALA A 135 11.10 3.01 -3.20
C ALA A 135 12.23 3.15 -4.21
N ALA A 136 11.98 3.77 -5.38
CA ALA A 136 13.00 4.00 -6.39
C ALA A 136 14.10 4.97 -5.92
N VAL A 137 13.74 6.02 -5.18
CA VAL A 137 14.71 6.95 -4.59
C VAL A 137 15.53 6.27 -3.50
N LEU A 138 14.91 5.47 -2.63
CA LEU A 138 15.61 4.74 -1.57
C LEU A 138 16.51 3.61 -2.10
N GLN A 139 16.14 2.97 -3.21
CA GLN A 139 17.00 1.98 -3.88
C GLN A 139 18.20 2.63 -4.59
N ASN A 140 18.08 3.88 -5.03
CA ASN A 140 19.19 4.64 -5.63
C ASN A 140 20.15 5.22 -4.59
N VAL A 141 19.79 5.25 -3.30
CA VAL A 141 20.72 5.62 -2.22
C VAL A 141 21.43 4.37 -1.74
N LYS A 142 22.61 4.10 -2.30
CA LYS A 142 23.51 3.05 -1.83
C LYS A 142 23.93 3.37 -0.37
N PRO A 143 23.81 2.43 0.59
CA PRO A 143 24.25 2.65 1.96
C PRO A 143 25.74 3.02 1.94
N HIS A 144 26.07 4.24 2.36
CA HIS A 144 27.46 4.62 2.50
C HIS A 144 28.04 3.81 3.68
N PRO A 145 29.07 2.98 3.46
CA PRO A 145 29.80 2.41 4.58
C PRO A 145 30.35 3.58 5.40
N ARG A 146 29.98 3.64 6.68
CA ARG A 146 30.57 4.57 7.62
C ARG A 146 32.09 4.34 7.57
N PRO A 147 32.92 5.33 7.19
CA PRO A 147 34.35 5.18 7.39
C PRO A 147 34.55 4.97 8.88
N GLU A 148 35.11 3.81 9.24
CA GLU A 148 35.56 3.46 10.58
C GLU A 148 36.40 4.66 11.07
N GLY A 149 35.83 5.49 11.94
CA GLY A 149 36.57 6.58 12.57
C GLY A 149 37.71 5.99 13.41
N PRO A 150 38.84 6.70 13.56
CA PRO A 150 39.98 6.16 14.29
C PRO A 150 39.55 5.72 15.69
N THR A 151 39.97 4.53 16.06
CA THR A 151 39.67 3.88 17.33
C THR A 151 39.91 4.85 18.49
N ALA A 152 39.03 4.80 19.49
CA ALA A 152 39.02 5.70 20.65
C ALA A 152 40.34 5.74 21.45
N GLY A 153 41.33 4.91 21.12
CA GLY A 153 42.69 4.96 21.66
C GLY A 153 43.57 6.10 21.12
N GLU A 154 43.34 6.60 19.90
CA GLU A 154 44.22 7.63 19.31
C GLU A 154 43.89 9.05 19.79
N LYS A 155 42.62 9.32 20.11
CA LYS A 155 42.19 10.63 20.63
C LYS A 155 42.72 10.91 22.05
N ALA A 156 42.96 9.88 22.85
CA ALA A 156 43.54 10.02 24.19
C ALA A 156 45.04 10.38 24.15
N ALA A 157 45.78 9.86 23.16
CA ALA A 157 47.22 10.12 23.01
C ALA A 157 47.53 11.54 22.47
N VAL A 158 46.65 12.10 21.65
CA VAL A 158 46.79 13.46 21.11
C VAL A 158 46.53 14.54 22.15
N VAL A 159 45.58 14.33 23.08
CA VAL A 159 45.29 15.29 24.15
C VAL A 159 46.38 15.33 25.22
N ALA A 160 47.06 14.21 25.48
CA ALA A 160 48.16 14.16 26.46
C ALA A 160 49.47 14.83 26.00
N ARG A 161 49.69 14.98 24.68
CA ARG A 161 50.89 15.65 24.13
C ARG A 161 50.78 17.17 24.00
N SER A 162 49.59 17.73 24.17
CA SER A 162 49.37 19.18 24.04
C SER A 162 49.49 19.95 25.37
N SER A 163 49.86 19.26 26.46
CA SER A 163 49.87 19.80 27.82
C SER A 163 51.25 19.79 28.49
N ALA A 164 52.32 19.58 27.71
CA ALA A 164 53.71 19.60 28.18
C ALA A 164 54.48 20.77 27.58
#